data_AF-A0A4Q4SY68-F1
#
_entry.id   AF-A0A4Q4SY68-F1
#
_cell.length_a   1.000
_cell.length_b   1.000
_cell.length_c   1.000
_cell.angle_alpha   90.00
_cell.angle_beta   90.00
_cell.angle_gamma   90.00
#
_symmetry.space_group_name_H-M   'P 1'
#
loop_
_entity.id
_entity.type
_entity.pdbx_description
1 polymer ?
#
loop_
_entity_poly.entity_id
_entity_poly.type
_entity_poly.pdbx_seq_one_letter_code
_entity_poly.pdbx_strand_id
1 'polypeptide(L)'
;MAVHPVRAASPTARPAPRQPLDPRQEDDDKFFDPTDLSFIKKLAAIGDSYAAGIGAGDRLGDLLGALDPTSDWACSRYDHAYPYLINNDRRLGDPSGRNFQFRACSGAVTQDVLENQIPSVDSGQQVVLLSIGGNNAELLHVLNQCVFQWGVLNGEQVALAKTAATVDKEYQWAKDVDWDSLGRGCNAQLNRTESIINSDAFSSNIDKVLDAAKAKLANDGMFYHTGYGKFFDSPNEKLKAAAERAGNKVKFVDYDSYMANFGAAIANPA
;
A
#
# COMPACT_ATOMS: atom_id res chain seq x y z
N MET A 1 13.56 -28.94 97.72
CA MET A 1 13.55 -28.31 96.38
C MET A 1 12.11 -27.93 96.07
N ALA A 2 11.83 -26.64 96.10
CA ALA A 2 10.58 -26.06 95.63
C ALA A 2 10.73 -25.79 94.12
N VAL A 3 9.76 -26.20 93.30
CA VAL A 3 9.73 -25.82 91.87
C VAL A 3 8.30 -25.42 91.49
N HIS A 4 8.26 -24.25 90.85
CA HIS A 4 7.19 -23.32 90.51
C HIS A 4 5.97 -23.85 89.74
N PRO A 5 4.83 -23.12 89.78
CA PRO A 5 3.69 -23.33 88.88
C PRO A 5 3.65 -22.35 87.68
N VAL A 6 2.75 -22.67 86.73
CA VAL A 6 2.15 -21.83 85.65
C VAL A 6 2.93 -21.83 84.31
N ARG A 7 2.33 -22.13 83.14
CA ARG A 7 1.34 -21.30 82.43
C ARG A 7 0.57 -22.07 81.34
N ALA A 8 -0.77 -22.04 81.39
CA ALA A 8 -1.62 -22.39 80.24
C ALA A 8 -1.80 -21.16 79.34
N ALA A 9 -1.80 -21.39 78.03
CA ALA A 9 -1.84 -20.36 76.98
C ALA A 9 -3.21 -19.66 76.87
N SER A 10 -3.18 -18.35 76.61
CA SER A 10 -4.37 -17.54 76.31
C SER A 10 -4.97 -17.85 74.94
N PRO A 11 -6.30 -17.72 74.77
CA PRO A 11 -6.95 -17.83 73.46
C PRO A 11 -6.61 -16.61 72.57
N THR A 12 -6.34 -16.90 71.30
CA THR A 12 -6.01 -15.91 70.26
C THR A 12 -7.20 -14.98 69.97
N ALA A 13 -6.93 -13.67 69.90
CA ALA A 13 -7.92 -12.67 69.53
C ALA A 13 -8.34 -12.81 68.05
N ARG A 14 -9.62 -12.58 67.76
CA ARG A 14 -10.14 -12.51 66.38
C ARG A 14 -9.62 -11.25 65.68
N PRO A 15 -9.31 -11.30 64.37
CA PRO A 15 -8.95 -10.11 63.62
C PRO A 15 -10.12 -9.13 63.54
N ALA A 16 -9.83 -7.82 63.62
CA ALA A 16 -10.81 -6.76 63.46
C ALA A 16 -11.45 -6.79 62.04
N PRO A 17 -12.68 -6.30 61.87
CA PRO A 17 -13.30 -6.15 60.56
C PRO A 17 -12.45 -5.26 59.67
N ARG A 18 -12.23 -5.67 58.41
CA ARG A 18 -11.58 -4.80 57.41
C ARG A 18 -12.44 -3.56 57.22
N GLN A 19 -11.84 -2.38 57.40
CA GLN A 19 -12.44 -1.14 56.93
C GLN A 19 -12.68 -1.23 55.42
N PRO A 20 -13.76 -0.64 54.88
CA PRO A 20 -13.92 -0.49 53.44
C PRO A 20 -12.67 0.19 52.89
N LEU A 21 -12.09 -0.41 51.85
CA LEU A 21 -11.03 0.25 51.09
C LEU A 21 -11.60 1.55 50.56
N ASP A 22 -11.01 2.65 51.02
CA ASP A 22 -11.14 3.99 50.46
C ASP A 22 -11.11 3.89 48.92
N PRO A 23 -12.07 4.48 48.18
CA PRO A 23 -11.94 4.58 46.74
C PRO A 23 -10.68 5.40 46.49
N ARG A 24 -9.58 4.72 46.18
CA ARG A 24 -8.42 5.35 45.58
C ARG A 24 -8.97 6.18 44.44
N GLN A 25 -8.82 7.50 44.53
CA GLN A 25 -8.84 8.38 43.37
C GLN A 25 -8.05 7.66 42.29
N GLU A 26 -8.75 7.17 41.27
CA GLU A 26 -8.12 6.89 40.00
C GLU A 26 -7.71 8.26 39.48
N ASP A 27 -6.51 8.68 39.86
CA ASP A 27 -5.83 9.74 39.16
C ASP A 27 -5.78 9.30 37.70
N ASP A 28 -6.48 10.07 36.85
CA ASP A 28 -6.52 10.00 35.40
C ASP A 28 -5.14 10.32 34.79
N ASP A 29 -4.10 9.64 35.27
CA ASP A 29 -2.81 9.58 34.61
C ASP A 29 -3.02 8.75 33.35
N LYS A 30 -3.36 9.45 32.26
CA LYS A 30 -3.45 8.96 30.89
C LYS A 30 -2.28 8.01 30.62
N PHE A 31 -2.54 6.71 30.77
CA PHE A 31 -1.65 5.68 30.31
C PHE A 31 -1.46 5.91 28.81
N PHE A 32 -0.28 6.38 28.42
CA PHE A 32 0.05 6.56 27.01
C PHE A 32 -0.01 5.19 26.35
N ASP A 33 -1.07 4.94 25.60
CA ASP A 33 -1.17 3.75 24.76
C ASP A 33 -0.34 4.03 23.49
N PRO A 34 0.82 3.37 23.31
CA PRO A 34 1.66 3.58 22.12
C PRO A 34 0.97 3.09 20.83
N THR A 35 -0.18 2.42 20.94
CA THR A 35 -1.01 1.99 19.82
C THR A 35 -2.16 2.95 19.51
N ASP A 36 -2.37 3.99 20.32
CA ASP A 36 -3.32 5.07 20.02
C ASP A 36 -2.72 6.00 18.97
N LEU A 37 -3.24 5.88 17.75
CA LEU A 37 -2.89 6.67 16.59
C LEU A 37 -3.98 7.69 16.25
N SER A 38 -4.88 7.99 17.19
CA SER A 38 -6.03 8.88 16.97
C SER A 38 -5.66 10.32 16.63
N PHE A 39 -4.40 10.70 16.83
CA PHE A 39 -3.85 11.97 16.37
C PHE A 39 -3.83 12.10 14.84
N ILE A 40 -3.85 10.98 14.09
CA ILE A 40 -3.87 10.99 12.62
C ILE A 40 -5.29 11.34 12.15
N LYS A 41 -5.45 12.60 11.73
CA LYS A 41 -6.69 13.18 11.17
C LYS A 41 -6.61 13.44 9.67
N LYS A 42 -5.42 13.63 9.10
CA LYS A 42 -5.23 13.83 7.65
C LYS A 42 -4.39 12.70 7.06
N LEU A 43 -5.02 11.90 6.22
CA LEU A 43 -4.44 10.73 5.56
C LEU A 43 -4.72 10.82 4.06
N ALA A 44 -3.70 10.61 3.24
CA ALA A 44 -3.87 10.48 1.80
C ALA A 44 -3.32 9.14 1.29
N ALA A 45 -3.94 8.64 0.24
CA ALA A 45 -3.51 7.42 -0.45
C ALA A 45 -3.39 7.71 -1.94
N ILE A 46 -2.17 7.62 -2.47
CA ILE A 46 -1.83 7.85 -3.86
C ILE A 46 -1.15 6.59 -4.42
N GLY A 47 -0.98 6.53 -5.74
CA GLY A 47 -0.30 5.43 -6.40
C GLY A 47 -1.13 4.72 -7.45
N ASP A 48 -0.76 3.47 -7.69
CA ASP A 48 -1.32 2.61 -8.73
C ASP A 48 -2.40 1.63 -8.20
N SER A 49 -2.63 0.55 -8.95
CA SER A 49 -3.61 -0.49 -8.65
C SER A 49 -3.38 -1.21 -7.32
N TYR A 50 -2.14 -1.30 -6.82
CA TYR A 50 -1.83 -1.94 -5.53
C TYR A 50 -2.34 -1.09 -4.36
N ALA A 51 -2.27 0.24 -4.49
CA ALA A 51 -2.85 1.16 -3.52
C ALA A 51 -4.38 1.31 -3.72
N ALA A 52 -4.86 1.31 -4.96
CA ALA A 52 -6.29 1.32 -5.26
C ALA A 52 -7.00 0.03 -4.79
N GLY A 53 -6.26 -1.07 -4.69
CA GLY A 53 -6.75 -2.35 -4.18
C GLY A 53 -7.63 -3.09 -5.18
N ILE A 54 -7.29 -3.06 -6.47
CA ILE A 54 -8.09 -3.73 -7.50
C ILE A 54 -8.32 -5.21 -7.13
N GLY A 55 -9.60 -5.61 -7.07
CA GLY A 55 -10.00 -6.98 -6.72
C GLY A 55 -10.09 -7.26 -5.22
N ALA A 56 -9.87 -6.28 -4.34
CA ALA A 56 -10.01 -6.44 -2.89
C ALA A 56 -11.36 -5.90 -2.41
N GLY A 57 -12.35 -6.77 -2.23
CA GLY A 57 -13.69 -6.37 -1.76
C GLY A 57 -14.56 -5.79 -2.87
N ASP A 58 -15.35 -4.77 -2.53
CA ASP A 58 -16.25 -4.09 -3.45
C ASP A 58 -15.61 -2.81 -4.02
N ARG A 59 -15.81 -2.59 -5.32
CA ARG A 59 -15.34 -1.38 -5.99
C ARG A 59 -16.19 -0.19 -5.51
N LEU A 60 -15.51 0.87 -5.11
CA LEU A 60 -16.11 2.11 -4.65
C LEU A 60 -16.69 2.91 -5.82
N GLY A 61 -17.69 3.76 -5.50
CA GLY A 61 -18.41 4.56 -6.47
C GLY A 61 -19.48 3.77 -7.23
N ASP A 62 -19.91 4.31 -8.36
CA ASP A 62 -20.91 3.70 -9.22
C ASP A 62 -20.47 3.70 -10.69
N LEU A 63 -21.17 2.93 -11.51
CA LEU A 63 -20.85 2.77 -12.93
C LEU A 63 -20.90 4.09 -13.72
N LEU A 64 -21.73 5.05 -13.32
CA LEU A 64 -21.77 6.37 -13.98
C LEU A 64 -20.49 7.16 -13.70
N GLY A 65 -19.85 6.90 -12.57
CA GLY A 65 -18.51 7.39 -12.25
C GLY A 65 -17.45 6.99 -13.29
N ALA A 66 -17.67 5.95 -14.11
CA ALA A 66 -16.74 5.57 -15.18
C ALA A 66 -16.45 6.70 -16.19
N LEU A 67 -17.34 7.70 -16.28
CA LEU A 67 -17.19 8.85 -17.18
C LEU A 67 -16.28 9.94 -16.61
N ASP A 68 -16.06 9.95 -15.30
CA ASP A 68 -15.08 10.81 -14.65
C ASP A 68 -13.80 10.01 -14.37
N PRO A 69 -12.69 10.28 -15.07
CA PRO A 69 -11.45 9.51 -14.93
C PRO A 69 -10.81 9.61 -13.54
N THR A 70 -11.26 10.54 -12.70
CA THR A 70 -10.74 10.73 -11.33
C THR A 70 -11.58 10.03 -10.26
N SER A 71 -12.78 9.56 -10.62
CA SER A 71 -13.72 8.93 -9.71
C SER A 71 -13.18 7.61 -9.15
N ASP A 72 -13.73 7.20 -8.01
CA ASP A 72 -13.38 5.92 -7.39
C ASP A 72 -13.64 4.74 -8.32
N TRP A 73 -14.76 4.81 -9.05
CA TRP A 73 -15.09 3.79 -10.03
C TRP A 73 -14.02 3.79 -11.12
N ALA A 74 -13.82 4.86 -11.90
CA ALA A 74 -12.85 4.85 -13.00
C ALA A 74 -11.44 4.41 -12.55
N CYS A 75 -10.98 4.88 -11.39
CA CYS A 75 -9.69 4.52 -10.83
C CYS A 75 -9.60 3.12 -10.20
N SER A 76 -10.71 2.37 -10.18
CA SER A 76 -10.79 1.03 -9.60
C SER A 76 -10.33 0.99 -8.15
N ARG A 77 -10.84 1.91 -7.32
CA ARG A 77 -10.59 1.94 -5.88
C ARG A 77 -11.57 1.02 -5.17
N TYR A 78 -11.12 0.28 -4.17
CA TYR A 78 -11.94 -0.71 -3.47
C TYR A 78 -11.97 -0.48 -1.96
N ASP A 79 -13.03 -0.97 -1.31
CA ASP A 79 -13.27 -0.85 0.13
C ASP A 79 -12.43 -1.83 0.99
N HIS A 80 -11.75 -2.81 0.40
CA HIS A 80 -10.73 -3.62 1.10
C HIS A 80 -9.31 -3.35 0.59
N ALA A 81 -9.12 -2.25 -0.14
CA ALA A 81 -7.78 -1.75 -0.41
C ALA A 81 -7.06 -1.43 0.90
N TYR A 82 -5.75 -1.69 0.98
CA TYR A 82 -4.99 -1.48 2.21
C TYR A 82 -5.10 -0.04 2.75
N PRO A 83 -5.15 1.04 1.94
CA PRO A 83 -5.32 2.38 2.48
C PRO A 83 -6.71 2.62 3.05
N TYR A 84 -7.74 2.00 2.46
CA TYR A 84 -9.10 2.05 2.97
C TYR A 84 -9.21 1.30 4.31
N LEU A 85 -8.58 0.14 4.43
CA LEU A 85 -8.53 -0.62 5.69
C LEU A 85 -7.78 0.16 6.79
N ILE A 86 -6.65 0.79 6.47
CA ILE A 86 -5.92 1.66 7.41
C ILE A 86 -6.80 2.85 7.84
N ASN A 87 -7.48 3.48 6.88
CA ASN A 87 -8.40 4.58 7.20
C ASN A 87 -9.54 4.14 8.13
N ASN A 88 -9.93 2.86 8.14
CA ASN A 88 -10.98 2.33 9.02
C ASN A 88 -10.43 1.61 10.26
N ASP A 89 -9.12 1.61 10.47
CA ASP A 89 -8.51 0.97 11.62
C ASP A 89 -8.86 1.73 12.92
N ARG A 90 -9.39 0.99 13.89
CA ARG A 90 -9.83 1.53 15.19
C ARG A 90 -8.73 2.24 15.96
N ARG A 91 -7.46 1.90 15.74
CA ARG A 91 -6.30 2.56 16.36
C ARG A 91 -6.18 4.02 15.96
N LEU A 92 -6.73 4.42 14.79
CA LEU A 92 -6.77 5.81 14.35
C LEU A 92 -7.99 6.57 14.93
N GLY A 93 -8.81 5.93 15.76
CA GLY A 93 -10.04 6.49 16.32
C GLY A 93 -11.21 6.45 15.33
N ASP A 94 -12.23 7.29 15.55
CA ASP A 94 -13.42 7.38 14.70
C ASP A 94 -13.09 7.89 13.27
N PRO A 95 -13.40 7.13 12.21
CA PRO A 95 -13.24 7.56 10.82
C PRO A 95 -13.98 8.85 10.48
N SER A 96 -15.10 9.16 11.13
CA SER A 96 -15.89 10.38 10.85
C SER A 96 -15.10 11.67 11.11
N GLY A 97 -14.10 11.61 12.00
CA GLY A 97 -13.21 12.72 12.30
C GLY A 97 -11.95 12.79 11.43
N ARG A 98 -11.81 11.91 10.42
CA ARG A 98 -10.65 11.88 9.51
C ARG A 98 -10.99 12.48 8.16
N ASN A 99 -10.08 13.28 7.64
CA ASN A 99 -10.05 13.68 6.23
C ASN A 99 -9.15 12.68 5.50
N PHE A 100 -9.78 11.67 4.90
CA PHE A 100 -9.12 10.68 4.07
C PHE A 100 -9.25 11.02 2.58
N GLN A 101 -8.13 11.13 1.89
CA GLN A 101 -8.07 11.45 0.46
C GLN A 101 -7.55 10.25 -0.32
N PHE A 102 -8.47 9.44 -0.83
CA PHE A 102 -8.15 8.31 -1.68
C PHE A 102 -8.02 8.76 -3.13
N ARG A 103 -6.80 8.76 -3.66
CA ARG A 103 -6.43 9.29 -4.98
C ARG A 103 -5.64 8.29 -5.84
N ALA A 104 -5.27 7.13 -5.30
CA ALA A 104 -4.66 6.03 -6.06
C ALA A 104 -5.52 5.64 -7.27
N CYS A 105 -4.89 5.20 -8.36
CA CYS A 105 -5.60 4.91 -9.60
C CYS A 105 -4.95 3.75 -10.34
N SER A 106 -5.74 2.73 -10.68
CA SER A 106 -5.26 1.59 -11.45
C SER A 106 -4.64 2.04 -12.78
N GLY A 107 -3.47 1.47 -13.11
CA GLY A 107 -2.71 1.83 -14.31
C GLY A 107 -1.82 3.06 -14.18
N ALA A 108 -1.88 3.81 -13.06
CA ALA A 108 -1.07 5.01 -12.89
C ALA A 108 0.44 4.71 -12.98
N VAL A 109 1.15 5.55 -13.72
CA VAL A 109 2.61 5.64 -13.72
C VAL A 109 3.07 6.82 -12.84
N THR A 110 4.38 6.93 -12.59
CA THR A 110 4.94 8.06 -11.82
C THR A 110 4.50 9.44 -12.30
N GLN A 111 4.33 9.62 -13.62
CA GLN A 111 3.88 10.88 -14.20
C GLN A 111 2.44 11.22 -13.78
N ASP A 112 1.52 10.25 -13.81
CA ASP A 112 0.13 10.46 -13.38
C ASP A 112 0.06 10.85 -11.91
N VAL A 113 0.92 10.27 -11.07
CA VAL A 113 0.99 10.62 -9.65
C VAL A 113 1.46 12.06 -9.46
N LEU A 114 2.47 12.50 -10.22
CA LEU A 114 3.01 13.87 -10.16
C LEU A 114 2.03 14.92 -10.69
N GLU A 115 1.35 14.63 -11.79
CA GLU A 115 0.53 15.60 -12.51
C GLU A 115 -0.91 15.64 -12.01
N ASN A 116 -1.45 14.51 -11.57
CA ASN A 116 -2.88 14.39 -11.28
C ASN A 116 -3.15 14.09 -9.80
N GLN A 117 -2.41 13.15 -9.19
CA GLN A 117 -2.75 12.70 -7.84
C GLN A 117 -2.23 13.65 -6.75
N ILE A 118 -0.92 13.93 -6.71
CA ILE A 118 -0.30 14.80 -5.69
C ILE A 118 -0.93 16.21 -5.68
N PRO A 119 -1.17 16.86 -6.83
CA PRO A 119 -1.82 18.18 -6.83
C PRO A 119 -3.22 18.17 -6.21
N SER A 120 -3.95 17.07 -6.34
CA SER A 120 -5.31 16.89 -5.78
C SER A 120 -5.34 16.57 -4.27
N VAL A 121 -4.17 16.39 -3.63
CA VAL A 121 -4.05 16.11 -2.20
C VAL A 121 -3.79 17.40 -1.42
N ASP A 122 -4.54 17.61 -0.34
CA ASP A 122 -4.33 18.76 0.56
C ASP A 122 -2.93 18.73 1.19
N SER A 123 -2.37 19.91 1.49
CA SER A 123 -1.17 20.02 2.33
C SER A 123 -1.44 19.67 3.80
N GLY A 124 -0.36 19.41 4.56
CA GLY A 124 -0.42 19.10 5.98
C GLY A 124 -0.87 17.67 6.27
N GLN A 125 -0.62 16.72 5.36
CA GLN A 125 -0.90 15.31 5.58
C GLN A 125 -0.04 14.77 6.73
N GLN A 126 -0.65 14.05 7.66
CA GLN A 126 0.10 13.37 8.73
C GLN A 126 0.58 12.00 8.27
N VAL A 127 -0.17 11.38 7.36
CA VAL A 127 0.24 10.15 6.69
C VAL A 127 -0.07 10.25 5.20
N VAL A 128 0.88 9.82 4.37
CA VAL A 128 0.65 9.54 2.95
C VAL A 128 1.08 8.11 2.66
N LEU A 129 0.19 7.34 2.02
CA LEU A 129 0.41 5.97 1.58
C LEU A 129 0.62 5.96 0.06
N LEU A 130 1.66 5.27 -0.42
CA LEU A 130 2.00 5.19 -1.84
C LEU A 130 2.36 3.77 -2.25
N SER A 131 1.84 3.31 -3.39
CA SER A 131 2.45 2.25 -4.20
C SER A 131 2.63 2.75 -5.63
N ILE A 132 3.85 2.77 -6.17
CA ILE A 132 4.09 3.19 -7.56
C ILE A 132 5.41 2.63 -8.10
N GLY A 133 5.47 2.46 -9.42
CA GLY A 133 6.66 2.01 -10.13
C GLY A 133 6.46 0.71 -10.90
N GLY A 134 5.48 -0.12 -10.53
CA GLY A 134 5.19 -1.39 -11.18
C GLY A 134 4.75 -1.23 -12.64
N ASN A 135 3.89 -0.24 -12.92
CA ASN A 135 3.51 0.07 -14.30
C ASN A 135 4.69 0.62 -15.10
N ASN A 136 5.54 1.46 -14.50
CA ASN A 136 6.76 1.96 -15.13
C ASN A 136 7.76 0.83 -15.45
N ALA A 137 7.81 -0.22 -14.63
CA ALA A 137 8.63 -1.40 -14.85
C ALA A 137 7.99 -2.43 -15.80
N GLU A 138 6.81 -2.14 -16.36
CA GLU A 138 6.09 -3.03 -17.28
C GLU A 138 5.72 -4.39 -16.68
N LEU A 139 5.45 -4.45 -15.37
CA LEU A 139 5.16 -5.72 -14.68
C LEU A 139 3.93 -6.45 -15.23
N LEU A 140 2.92 -5.71 -15.68
CA LEU A 140 1.74 -6.30 -16.33
C LEU A 140 2.09 -6.99 -17.64
N HIS A 141 3.06 -6.45 -18.41
CA HIS A 141 3.53 -7.09 -19.62
C HIS A 141 4.30 -8.38 -19.31
N VAL A 142 5.06 -8.44 -18.22
CA VAL A 142 5.68 -9.69 -17.75
C VAL A 142 4.61 -10.73 -17.45
N LEU A 143 3.57 -10.37 -16.69
CA LEU A 143 2.47 -11.29 -16.37
C LEU A 143 1.76 -11.80 -17.63
N ASN A 144 1.49 -10.94 -18.60
CA ASN A 144 0.89 -11.36 -19.87
C ASN A 144 1.82 -12.30 -20.65
N GLN A 145 3.08 -11.90 -20.87
CA GLN A 145 4.00 -12.63 -21.74
C GLN A 145 4.49 -13.95 -21.13
N CYS A 146 4.53 -14.06 -19.80
CA CYS A 146 5.12 -15.21 -19.11
C CYS A 146 4.12 -16.13 -18.42
N VAL A 147 2.97 -15.62 -17.94
CA VAL A 147 2.08 -16.38 -17.04
C VAL A 147 0.69 -16.56 -17.63
N PHE A 148 -0.06 -15.47 -17.81
CA PHE A 148 -1.49 -15.56 -18.12
C PHE A 148 -1.78 -15.62 -19.62
N GLN A 149 -0.91 -15.04 -20.45
CA GLN A 149 -1.01 -15.08 -21.90
C GLN A 149 -2.40 -14.69 -22.45
N TRP A 150 -3.04 -13.66 -21.88
CA TRP A 150 -4.34 -13.17 -22.34
C TRP A 150 -4.30 -12.52 -23.73
N GLY A 151 -3.12 -12.10 -24.18
CA GLY A 151 -2.90 -11.56 -25.52
C GLY A 151 -1.43 -11.67 -25.90
N VAL A 152 -1.05 -12.81 -26.48
CA VAL A 152 0.32 -13.09 -26.93
C VAL A 152 0.30 -13.48 -28.40
N LEU A 153 1.16 -12.84 -29.19
CA LEU A 153 1.26 -13.04 -30.63
C LEU A 153 2.63 -13.59 -31.00
N ASN A 154 2.70 -14.34 -32.09
CA ASN A 154 3.97 -14.64 -32.74
C ASN A 154 4.37 -13.53 -33.74
N GLY A 155 5.60 -13.58 -34.26
CA GLY A 155 6.12 -12.54 -35.16
C GLY A 155 5.31 -12.35 -36.44
N GLU A 156 4.75 -13.42 -37.01
CA GLU A 156 3.90 -13.35 -38.20
C GLU A 156 2.58 -12.65 -37.89
N GLN A 157 1.97 -12.96 -36.74
CA GLN A 157 0.75 -12.32 -36.27
C GLN A 157 0.96 -10.84 -35.97
N VAL A 158 2.10 -10.46 -35.38
CA VAL A 158 2.44 -9.04 -35.18
C VAL A 158 2.58 -8.30 -36.53
N ALA A 159 3.29 -8.90 -37.49
CA ALA A 159 3.47 -8.30 -38.81
C ALA A 159 2.13 -8.12 -39.55
N LEU A 160 1.26 -9.13 -39.47
CA LEU A 160 -0.09 -9.07 -40.03
C LEU A 160 -0.93 -7.99 -39.34
N ALA A 161 -0.95 -7.96 -38.01
CA ALA A 161 -1.74 -6.99 -37.23
C ALA A 161 -1.33 -5.54 -37.53
N LYS A 162 -0.02 -5.27 -37.58
CA LYS A 162 0.52 -3.95 -37.97
C LYS A 162 0.11 -3.56 -39.39
N THR A 163 0.17 -4.50 -40.32
CA THR A 163 -0.22 -4.28 -41.71
C THR A 163 -1.72 -3.96 -41.77
N ALA A 164 -2.56 -4.81 -41.18
CA ALA A 164 -4.01 -4.62 -41.14
C ALA A 164 -4.40 -3.28 -40.52
N ALA A 165 -3.81 -2.92 -39.37
CA ALA A 165 -4.07 -1.64 -38.70
C ALA A 165 -3.70 -0.41 -39.54
N THR A 166 -2.83 -0.57 -40.54
CA THR A 166 -2.39 0.51 -41.42
C THR A 166 -3.19 0.57 -42.73
N VAL A 167 -3.47 -0.57 -43.36
CA VAL A 167 -4.02 -0.63 -44.73
C VAL A 167 -5.52 -0.86 -44.78
N ASP A 168 -6.08 -1.47 -43.74
CA ASP A 168 -7.50 -1.75 -43.65
C ASP A 168 -8.20 -0.64 -42.88
N LYS A 169 -9.29 -0.11 -43.46
CA LYS A 169 -10.09 0.94 -42.82
C LYS A 169 -10.83 0.41 -41.58
N GLU A 170 -11.12 -0.89 -41.54
CA GLU A 170 -11.78 -1.54 -40.41
C GLU A 170 -10.89 -1.57 -39.16
N TYR A 171 -9.57 -1.69 -39.33
CA TYR A 171 -8.61 -1.84 -38.22
C TYR A 171 -7.83 -0.57 -37.87
N GLN A 172 -8.20 0.60 -38.43
CA GLN A 172 -7.51 1.87 -38.15
C GLN A 172 -7.50 2.25 -36.66
N TRP A 173 -8.53 1.84 -35.92
CA TRP A 173 -8.60 2.05 -34.47
C TRP A 173 -7.43 1.40 -33.71
N ALA A 174 -6.82 0.36 -34.30
CA ALA A 174 -5.74 -0.41 -33.69
C ALA A 174 -4.34 0.06 -34.12
N LYS A 175 -4.25 1.21 -34.80
CA LYS A 175 -2.98 1.78 -35.26
C LYS A 175 -2.05 2.15 -34.11
N ASP A 176 -2.63 2.57 -32.99
CA ASP A 176 -1.89 3.00 -31.80
C ASP A 176 -1.66 1.87 -30.79
N VAL A 177 -2.08 0.64 -31.12
CA VAL A 177 -1.80 -0.53 -30.30
C VAL A 177 -0.32 -0.88 -30.42
N ASP A 178 0.34 -1.09 -29.28
CA ASP A 178 1.71 -1.61 -29.24
C ASP A 178 1.73 -3.12 -29.53
N TRP A 179 1.61 -3.45 -30.82
CA TRP A 179 1.66 -4.83 -31.31
C TRP A 179 2.99 -5.52 -31.00
N ASP A 180 4.10 -4.78 -30.92
CA ASP A 180 5.40 -5.35 -30.57
C ASP A 180 5.43 -5.85 -29.13
N SER A 181 4.78 -5.13 -28.21
CA SER A 181 4.63 -5.59 -26.83
C SER A 181 3.87 -6.90 -26.74
N LEU A 182 2.84 -7.10 -27.57
CA LEU A 182 2.06 -8.35 -27.59
C LEU A 182 2.84 -9.54 -28.15
N GLY A 183 3.82 -9.32 -29.02
CA GLY A 183 4.66 -10.40 -29.58
C GLY A 183 6.09 -10.47 -29.05
N ARG A 184 6.41 -9.74 -27.98
CA ARG A 184 7.78 -9.67 -27.45
C ARG A 184 8.26 -11.03 -26.94
N GLY A 185 7.37 -11.82 -26.36
CA GLY A 185 7.70 -13.07 -25.68
C GLY A 185 8.32 -12.86 -24.29
N CYS A 186 8.23 -13.90 -23.46
CA CYS A 186 8.58 -13.81 -22.04
C CYS A 186 10.02 -13.35 -21.78
N ASN A 187 11.03 -14.04 -22.35
CA ASN A 187 12.44 -13.72 -22.07
C ASN A 187 12.82 -12.30 -22.48
N ALA A 188 12.34 -11.84 -23.64
CA ALA A 188 12.63 -10.48 -24.09
C ALA A 188 11.87 -9.43 -23.27
N GLN A 189 10.68 -9.74 -22.76
CA GLN A 189 9.98 -8.86 -21.81
C GLN A 189 10.70 -8.79 -20.46
N LEU A 190 11.20 -9.91 -19.93
CA LEU A 190 12.00 -9.92 -18.70
C LEU A 190 13.26 -9.05 -18.84
N ASN A 191 14.03 -9.23 -19.92
CA ASN A 191 15.22 -8.42 -20.20
C ASN A 191 14.90 -6.92 -20.32
N ARG A 192 13.78 -6.59 -20.99
CA ARG A 192 13.33 -5.20 -21.12
C ARG A 192 12.96 -4.60 -19.76
N THR A 193 12.15 -5.30 -18.99
CA THR A 193 11.74 -4.87 -17.64
C THR A 193 12.96 -4.66 -16.76
N GLU A 194 13.92 -5.58 -16.76
CA GLU A 194 15.18 -5.43 -16.02
C GLU A 194 15.98 -4.21 -16.48
N SER A 195 16.09 -3.98 -17.79
CA SER A 195 16.76 -2.79 -18.34
C SER A 195 16.08 -1.48 -17.91
N ILE A 196 14.75 -1.47 -17.78
CA ILE A 196 14.00 -0.29 -17.30
C ILE A 196 14.27 -0.07 -15.81
N ILE A 197 14.14 -1.10 -14.98
CA ILE A 197 14.36 -1.03 -13.53
C ILE A 197 15.77 -0.54 -13.22
N ASN A 198 16.76 -0.98 -14.00
CA ASN A 198 18.16 -0.59 -13.82
C ASN A 198 18.51 0.77 -14.41
N SER A 199 17.58 1.45 -15.07
CA SER A 199 17.83 2.78 -15.63
C SER A 199 17.81 3.89 -14.57
N ASP A 200 18.63 4.93 -14.80
CA ASP A 200 18.61 6.14 -13.98
C ASP A 200 17.24 6.85 -14.03
N ALA A 201 16.57 6.77 -15.18
CA ALA A 201 15.27 7.37 -15.39
C ALA A 201 14.21 6.78 -14.45
N PHE A 202 14.21 5.46 -14.26
CA PHE A 202 13.30 4.79 -13.32
C PHE A 202 13.51 5.32 -11.89
N SER A 203 14.76 5.28 -11.41
CA SER A 203 15.08 5.74 -10.05
C SER A 203 14.80 7.24 -9.87
N SER A 204 15.17 8.07 -10.83
CA SER A 204 14.94 9.53 -10.80
C SER A 204 13.45 9.87 -10.78
N ASN A 205 12.62 9.12 -11.51
CA ASN A 205 11.17 9.37 -11.52
C ASN A 205 10.52 9.01 -10.18
N ILE A 206 10.98 7.95 -9.52
CA ILE A 206 10.53 7.62 -8.15
C ILE A 206 10.98 8.71 -7.17
N ASP A 207 12.23 9.17 -7.24
CA ASP A 207 12.74 10.24 -6.38
C ASP A 207 11.88 11.51 -6.51
N LYS A 208 11.50 11.90 -7.74
CA LYS A 208 10.60 13.06 -7.98
C LYS A 208 9.23 12.88 -7.32
N VAL A 209 8.64 11.69 -7.41
CA VAL A 209 7.35 11.40 -6.74
C VAL A 209 7.50 11.54 -5.23
N LEU A 210 8.55 10.97 -4.65
CA LEU A 210 8.79 11.01 -3.21
C LEU A 210 8.98 12.44 -2.71
N ASP A 211 9.77 13.26 -3.42
CA ASP A 211 9.99 14.65 -3.04
C ASP A 211 8.74 15.51 -3.19
N ALA A 212 7.99 15.35 -4.28
CA ALA A 212 6.72 16.07 -4.47
C ALA A 212 5.68 15.69 -3.41
N ALA A 213 5.57 14.41 -3.05
CA ALA A 213 4.62 13.98 -2.05
C ALA A 213 5.06 14.36 -0.62
N LYS A 214 6.36 14.35 -0.31
CA LYS A 214 6.90 14.87 0.95
C LYS A 214 6.52 16.33 1.19
N ALA A 215 6.44 17.13 0.14
CA ALA A 215 6.02 18.53 0.26
C ALA A 215 4.57 18.71 0.74
N LYS A 216 3.75 17.65 0.69
CA LYS A 216 2.38 17.65 1.24
C LYS A 216 2.32 17.29 2.72
N LEU A 217 3.42 16.81 3.33
CA LEU A 217 3.43 16.38 4.72
C LEU A 217 3.36 17.55 5.69
N ALA A 218 2.76 17.31 6.86
CA ALA A 218 2.95 18.13 8.05
C ALA A 218 4.40 18.04 8.57
N ASN A 219 4.72 18.88 9.56
CA ASN A 219 6.07 18.92 10.16
C ASN A 219 6.49 17.57 10.75
N ASP A 220 5.56 16.83 11.34
CA ASP A 220 5.69 15.49 11.91
C ASP A 220 5.08 14.39 11.03
N GLY A 221 4.62 14.75 9.83
CA GLY A 221 3.99 13.81 8.90
C GLY A 221 4.97 12.77 8.35
N MET A 222 4.45 11.58 8.12
CA MET A 222 5.18 10.43 7.60
C MET A 222 4.62 9.97 6.26
N PHE A 223 5.50 9.45 5.42
CA PHE A 223 5.20 8.92 4.11
C PHE A 223 5.62 7.46 4.02
N TYR A 224 4.74 6.59 3.58
CA TYR A 224 4.99 5.16 3.48
C TYR A 224 4.88 4.71 2.02
N HIS A 225 6.04 4.37 1.44
CA HIS A 225 6.13 3.77 0.12
C HIS A 225 6.07 2.26 0.28
N THR A 226 4.99 1.64 -0.14
CA THR A 226 4.81 0.20 -0.11
C THR A 226 5.37 -0.45 -1.37
N GLY A 227 6.21 -1.47 -1.21
CA GLY A 227 6.72 -2.28 -2.33
C GLY A 227 5.64 -3.17 -2.95
N TYR A 228 6.08 -4.04 -3.84
CA TYR A 228 5.26 -5.09 -4.47
C TYR A 228 5.56 -6.45 -3.83
N GLY A 229 4.81 -7.49 -4.19
CA GLY A 229 5.09 -8.85 -3.71
C GLY A 229 6.32 -9.48 -4.38
N LYS A 230 6.84 -10.55 -3.78
CA LYS A 230 8.15 -11.16 -4.04
C LYS A 230 8.47 -11.49 -5.49
N PHE A 231 7.43 -11.76 -6.27
CA PHE A 231 7.55 -11.95 -7.71
C PHE A 231 8.18 -10.72 -8.41
N PHE A 232 8.19 -9.55 -7.76
CA PHE A 232 8.69 -8.27 -8.23
C PHE A 232 9.77 -7.67 -7.30
N ASP A 233 10.65 -8.51 -6.75
CA ASP A 233 11.75 -8.09 -5.86
C ASP A 233 12.69 -7.04 -6.48
N SER A 234 12.98 -7.14 -7.78
CA SER A 234 13.96 -6.24 -8.42
C SER A 234 13.52 -4.75 -8.43
N PRO A 235 12.26 -4.40 -8.72
CA PRO A 235 11.74 -3.07 -8.42
C PRO A 235 11.85 -2.68 -6.94
N ASN A 236 11.53 -3.59 -6.00
CA ASN A 236 11.50 -3.29 -4.56
C ASN A 236 12.84 -2.74 -4.05
N GLU A 237 13.96 -3.28 -4.53
CA GLU A 237 15.30 -2.77 -4.17
C GLU A 237 15.51 -1.30 -4.59
N LYS A 238 15.04 -0.92 -5.78
CA LYS A 238 15.14 0.47 -6.25
C LYS A 238 14.22 1.41 -5.47
N LEU A 239 13.00 0.95 -5.17
CA LEU A 239 12.02 1.71 -4.39
C LEU A 239 12.49 1.93 -2.95
N LYS A 240 13.07 0.90 -2.33
CA LYS A 240 13.70 0.97 -1.01
C LYS A 240 14.87 1.95 -1.00
N ALA A 241 15.77 1.87 -1.97
CA ALA A 241 16.89 2.81 -2.09
C ALA A 241 16.41 4.26 -2.29
N ALA A 242 15.33 4.48 -3.04
CA ALA A 242 14.72 5.80 -3.22
C ALA A 242 14.14 6.34 -1.91
N ALA A 243 13.43 5.50 -1.14
CA ALA A 243 12.94 5.85 0.19
C ALA A 243 14.07 6.24 1.15
N GLU A 244 15.18 5.50 1.15
CA GLU A 244 16.35 5.81 1.97
C GLU A 244 16.98 7.15 1.60
N ARG A 245 17.12 7.44 0.29
CA ARG A 245 17.60 8.75 -0.20
C ARG A 245 16.66 9.89 0.17
N ALA A 246 15.35 9.65 0.15
CA ALA A 246 14.34 10.66 0.46
C ALA A 246 14.32 11.07 1.95
N GLY A 247 14.96 10.29 2.82
CA GLY A 247 15.23 10.66 4.21
C GLY A 247 14.21 10.12 5.22
N ASN A 248 14.34 10.57 6.47
CA ASN A 248 13.69 9.94 7.63
C ASN A 248 12.15 9.97 7.64
N LYS A 249 11.53 10.91 6.91
CA LYS A 249 10.07 11.02 6.76
C LYS A 249 9.48 10.00 5.79
N VAL A 250 10.31 9.34 4.98
CA VAL A 250 9.89 8.32 4.04
C VAL A 250 10.29 6.95 4.59
N LYS A 251 9.34 6.02 4.61
CA LYS A 251 9.57 4.64 5.00
C LYS A 251 9.16 3.73 3.86
N PHE A 252 10.08 2.85 3.46
CA PHE A 252 9.73 1.74 2.60
C PHE A 252 9.07 0.65 3.44
N VAL A 253 7.93 0.14 2.98
CA VAL A 253 7.22 -0.97 3.59
C VAL A 253 7.39 -2.18 2.70
N ASP A 254 8.20 -3.13 3.19
CA ASP A 254 8.47 -4.39 2.53
C ASP A 254 7.36 -5.41 2.84
N TYR A 255 6.51 -5.67 1.86
CA TYR A 255 5.43 -6.65 1.98
C TYR A 255 5.90 -8.09 1.93
N ASP A 256 7.10 -8.36 1.43
CA ASP A 256 7.56 -9.74 1.20
C ASP A 256 7.78 -10.48 2.50
N SER A 257 8.23 -9.77 3.54
CA SER A 257 8.32 -10.31 4.90
C SER A 257 6.96 -10.81 5.44
N TYR A 258 5.85 -10.20 5.02
CA TYR A 258 4.50 -10.59 5.44
C TYR A 258 3.89 -11.65 4.51
N MET A 259 4.12 -11.53 3.20
CA MET A 259 3.56 -12.42 2.18
C MET A 259 4.32 -13.74 2.02
N ALA A 260 5.58 -13.82 2.47
CA ALA A 260 6.37 -15.05 2.46
C ALA A 260 5.65 -16.21 3.18
N ASN A 261 4.83 -15.91 4.18
CA ASN A 261 4.04 -16.91 4.91
C ASN A 261 2.77 -17.35 4.16
N PHE A 262 2.30 -16.58 3.19
CA PHE A 262 1.12 -16.89 2.36
C PHE A 262 1.50 -17.51 1.01
N GLY A 263 2.72 -17.26 0.51
CA GLY A 263 3.23 -17.81 -0.75
C GLY A 263 3.44 -19.33 -0.78
N ALA A 264 3.49 -20.00 0.38
CA ALA A 264 3.54 -21.46 0.45
C ALA A 264 2.24 -22.14 -0.02
N ALA A 265 1.13 -21.41 -0.15
CA ALA A 265 -0.16 -21.97 -0.57
C ALA A 265 -0.36 -22.01 -2.10
N ILE A 266 0.48 -21.33 -2.89
CA ILE A 266 0.33 -21.24 -4.36
C ILE A 266 1.29 -22.19 -5.10
N ALA A 267 2.27 -22.78 -4.38
CA ALA A 267 3.31 -23.64 -4.96
C ALA A 267 3.03 -25.15 -4.82
N ASN A 268 1.84 -25.56 -4.40
CA ASN A 268 1.49 -26.98 -4.30
C ASN A 268 0.22 -27.28 -5.11
N PRO A 269 0.33 -27.47 -6.44
CA PRO A 269 -0.75 -28.07 -7.20
C PRO A 269 -0.89 -29.52 -6.75
N ALA A 270 -2.11 -29.88 -6.31
CA ALA A 270 -2.54 -31.28 -6.25
C ALA A 270 -2.64 -31.88 -7.66
#